data_AF-A0A2G4DI81-F1
#
_entry.id   AF-A0A2G4DI81-F1
#
_cell.length_a   1.000
_cell.length_b   1.000
_cell.length_c   1.000
_cell.angle_alpha   90.00
_cell.angle_beta   90.00
_cell.angle_gamma   90.00
#
_symmetry.space_group_name_H-M   'P 1'
#
loop_
_entity.id
_entity.type
_entity.pdbx_description
1 polymer ?
#
loop_
_entity_poly.entity_id
_entity_poly.type
_entity_poly.pdbx_seq_one_letter_code
_entity_poly.pdbx_strand_id
1 'polypeptide(L)'
;MSGRYSRSPSRAVQDLQNARSLLGKRLSELLHDQYYFNDEKELGDIGSLEWHFGEREVLSMYLLSDGERVGADWLPSDTPTAFEIEPNATCSWKRENLLAGLSATHLGNTKICAVEGILDSFSGHEPWLAGFRVTFETGDFLIYLNQGDDAVVLINALPPVNVGLETRFVTSI
;
A
#
# COMPACT_ATOMS: atom_id res chain seq x y z
N MET A 1 -13.13 16.88 7.90
CA MET A 1 -12.58 15.88 6.97
C MET A 1 -11.07 16.07 6.97
N SER A 2 -10.33 15.09 7.47
CA SER A 2 -8.87 15.23 7.62
C SER A 2 -8.23 15.29 6.24
N GLY A 3 -7.24 16.16 6.04
CA GLY A 3 -6.42 16.22 4.81
C GLY A 3 -5.51 15.00 4.64
N ARG A 4 -5.94 13.82 5.12
CA ARG A 4 -5.21 12.55 5.14
C ARG A 4 -4.78 12.15 3.73
N TYR A 5 -5.67 12.29 2.76
CA TYR A 5 -5.42 11.94 1.36
C TYR A 5 -4.84 13.09 0.54
N SER A 6 -4.72 14.29 1.12
CA SER A 6 -4.25 15.47 0.40
C SER A 6 -2.71 15.49 0.34
N ARG A 7 -2.18 15.83 -0.84
CA ARG A 7 -0.75 16.10 -1.01
C ARG A 7 -0.32 17.41 -0.32
N SER A 8 0.93 17.45 0.14
CA SER A 8 1.60 18.69 0.54
C SER A 8 3.11 18.56 0.33
N PRO A 9 3.88 19.67 0.27
CA PRO A 9 5.31 19.63 -0.04
C PRO A 9 6.13 18.77 0.94
N SER A 10 5.76 18.75 2.22
CA SER A 10 6.44 17.95 3.26
C SER A 10 5.91 16.53 3.39
N ARG A 11 4.91 16.15 2.59
CA ARG A 11 4.12 14.94 2.82
C ARG A 11 4.90 13.67 2.55
N ALA A 12 5.61 13.60 1.43
CA ALA A 12 6.41 12.44 1.05
C ALA A 12 7.48 12.08 2.09
N VAL A 13 8.12 13.08 2.71
CA VAL A 13 9.08 12.86 3.80
C VAL A 13 8.40 12.22 5.01
N GLN A 14 7.24 12.73 5.41
CA GLN A 14 6.48 12.21 6.54
C GLN A 14 5.95 10.79 6.27
N ASP A 15 5.42 10.53 5.08
CA ASP A 15 4.91 9.21 4.71
C ASP A 15 6.04 8.17 4.65
N LEU A 16 7.20 8.53 4.10
CA LEU A 16 8.38 7.67 4.13
C LEU A 16 8.86 7.40 5.56
N GLN A 17 8.89 8.42 6.42
CA GLN A 17 9.23 8.24 7.83
C GLN A 17 8.24 7.31 8.54
N ASN A 18 6.94 7.46 8.28
CA ASN A 18 5.90 6.60 8.81
C ASN A 18 6.10 5.17 8.33
N ALA A 19 6.21 4.92 7.02
CA ALA A 19 6.46 3.58 6.48
C ALA A 19 7.72 2.94 7.10
N ARG A 20 8.80 3.72 7.26
CA ARG A 20 10.05 3.25 7.86
C ARG A 20 9.94 2.88 9.34
N SER A 21 8.89 3.28 10.04
CA SER A 21 8.63 2.84 11.42
C SER A 21 8.33 1.34 11.54
N LEU A 22 7.99 0.68 10.44
CA LEU A 22 7.86 -0.78 10.36
C LEU A 22 9.20 -1.49 10.59
N LEU A 23 10.33 -0.78 10.42
CA LEU A 23 11.66 -1.37 10.57
C LEU A 23 11.84 -2.01 11.96
N GLY A 24 12.22 -3.29 11.95
CA GLY A 24 12.44 -4.09 13.15
C GLY A 24 11.18 -4.69 13.77
N LYS A 25 9.98 -4.32 13.29
CA LYS A 25 8.70 -4.93 13.69
C LYS A 25 8.52 -6.31 13.05
N ARG A 26 7.68 -7.15 13.65
CA ARG A 26 7.22 -8.42 13.06
C ARG A 26 5.83 -8.22 12.48
N LEU A 27 5.66 -8.55 11.20
CA LEU A 27 4.37 -8.52 10.54
C LEU A 27 3.46 -9.58 11.17
N SER A 28 2.29 -9.20 11.66
CA SER A 28 1.29 -10.15 12.17
C SER A 28 0.28 -10.47 11.08
N GLU A 29 -0.34 -9.44 10.52
CA GLU A 29 -1.29 -9.55 9.41
C GLU A 29 -1.10 -8.39 8.43
N LEU A 30 -1.42 -8.64 7.16
CA LEU A 30 -1.51 -7.61 6.14
C LEU A 30 -2.94 -7.62 5.62
N LEU A 31 -3.73 -6.60 5.98
CA LEU A 31 -5.14 -6.55 5.67
C LEU A 31 -5.41 -5.53 4.56
N HIS A 32 -6.46 -5.78 3.78
CA HIS A 32 -7.01 -4.81 2.83
C HIS A 32 -8.53 -4.97 2.74
N ASP A 33 -9.21 -3.96 2.21
CA ASP A 33 -10.64 -4.00 1.96
C ASP A 33 -10.89 -4.55 0.54
N GLN A 34 -11.13 -5.86 0.44
CA GLN A 34 -11.41 -6.53 -0.83
C GLN A 34 -12.79 -6.11 -1.34
N TYR A 35 -12.85 -5.62 -2.58
CA TYR A 35 -14.09 -5.26 -3.26
C TYR A 35 -14.82 -6.51 -3.81
N TYR A 36 -16.14 -6.49 -3.67
CA TYR A 36 -17.05 -7.50 -4.16
C TYR A 36 -18.22 -6.85 -4.92
N PHE A 37 -18.49 -7.35 -6.12
CA PHE A 37 -19.69 -7.03 -6.88
C PHE A 37 -20.59 -8.27 -6.94
N ASN A 38 -21.81 -8.18 -6.41
CA ASN A 38 -22.74 -9.32 -6.33
C ASN A 38 -22.12 -10.58 -5.70
N ASP A 39 -21.40 -10.40 -4.59
CA ASP A 39 -20.64 -11.45 -3.89
C ASP A 39 -19.51 -12.11 -4.69
N GLU A 40 -19.23 -11.62 -5.91
CA GLU A 40 -18.06 -12.02 -6.69
C GLU A 40 -16.86 -11.11 -6.38
N LYS A 41 -15.71 -11.71 -6.18
CA LYS A 41 -14.47 -11.02 -5.84
C LYS A 41 -13.88 -10.34 -7.07
N GLU A 42 -13.64 -9.04 -6.98
CA GLU A 42 -13.04 -8.23 -8.05
C GLU A 42 -11.53 -8.05 -7.82
N LEU A 43 -10.71 -8.49 -8.78
CA LEU A 43 -9.24 -8.61 -8.61
C LEU A 43 -8.44 -7.43 -9.18
N GLY A 44 -9.04 -6.24 -9.24
CA GLY A 44 -8.37 -5.01 -9.69
C GLY A 44 -7.58 -4.33 -8.56
N ASP A 45 -7.95 -3.09 -8.27
CA ASP A 45 -7.34 -2.26 -7.23
C ASP A 45 -7.35 -2.94 -5.86
N ILE A 46 -6.16 -3.07 -5.27
CA ILE A 46 -5.99 -3.58 -3.90
C ILE A 46 -6.49 -2.58 -2.86
N GLY A 47 -6.48 -1.29 -3.20
CA GLY A 47 -6.87 -0.20 -2.32
C GLY A 47 -5.83 0.07 -1.23
N SER A 48 -6.33 0.43 -0.04
CA SER A 48 -5.47 0.69 1.13
C SER A 48 -5.01 -0.62 1.77
N LEU A 49 -3.76 -0.65 2.23
CA LEU A 49 -3.19 -1.74 3.00
C LEU A 49 -3.03 -1.36 4.46
N GLU A 50 -3.40 -2.26 5.35
CA GLU A 50 -3.09 -2.17 6.77
C GLU A 50 -2.04 -3.20 7.18
N TRP A 51 -0.94 -2.70 7.70
CA TRP A 51 0.13 -3.47 8.32
C TRP A 51 -0.17 -3.60 9.80
N HIS A 52 -0.44 -4.82 10.26
CA HIS A 52 -0.64 -5.11 11.67
C HIS A 52 0.66 -5.68 12.25
N PHE A 53 1.11 -5.12 13.37
CA PHE A 53 2.34 -5.53 14.05
C PHE A 53 2.22 -5.31 15.56
N GLY A 54 2.99 -6.07 16.34
CA GLY A 54 2.79 -6.12 17.79
C GLY A 54 1.36 -6.56 18.14
N GLU A 55 0.89 -6.23 19.34
CA GLU A 55 -0.46 -6.66 19.78
C GLU A 55 -1.59 -5.78 19.23
N ARG A 56 -1.33 -4.50 18.93
CA ARG A 56 -2.36 -3.50 18.56
C ARG A 56 -1.86 -2.36 17.66
N GLU A 57 -0.65 -2.46 17.11
CA GLU A 57 -0.12 -1.38 16.26
C GLU A 57 -0.54 -1.62 14.81
N VAL A 58 -1.04 -0.55 14.18
CA VAL A 58 -1.46 -0.55 12.78
C VAL A 58 -0.80 0.61 12.06
N LEU A 59 -0.33 0.35 10.85
CA LEU A 59 0.08 1.37 9.89
C LEU A 59 -0.67 1.14 8.58
N SER A 60 -1.30 2.19 8.06
CA SER A 60 -1.93 2.15 6.75
C SER A 60 -1.00 2.68 5.68
N MET A 61 -1.04 2.08 4.50
CA MET A 61 -0.52 2.60 3.24
C MET A 61 -1.68 2.77 2.26
N TYR A 62 -1.72 3.88 1.54
CA TYR A 62 -2.87 4.23 0.69
C TYR A 62 -2.47 5.16 -0.45
N LEU A 63 -3.33 5.33 -1.45
CA LEU A 63 -3.14 6.32 -2.51
C LEU A 63 -3.54 7.72 -2.02
N LEU A 64 -2.78 8.74 -2.41
CA LEU A 64 -3.19 10.13 -2.25
C LEU A 64 -4.15 10.52 -3.37
N SER A 65 -4.94 11.56 -3.16
CA SER A 65 -6.01 11.99 -4.08
C SER A 65 -5.52 12.66 -5.37
N ASP A 66 -4.23 12.55 -5.70
CA ASP A 66 -3.58 13.28 -6.78
C ASP A 66 -3.22 12.43 -8.00
N GLY A 67 -3.59 11.15 -8.03
CA GLY A 67 -3.32 10.27 -9.17
C GLY A 67 -2.06 9.43 -9.05
N GLU A 68 -1.08 9.89 -8.29
CA GLU A 68 0.33 9.52 -8.52
C GLU A 68 1.05 9.07 -7.26
N ARG A 69 0.64 9.59 -6.10
CA ARG A 69 1.43 9.46 -4.86
C ARG A 69 0.80 8.46 -3.90
N VAL A 70 1.64 7.93 -3.02
CA VAL A 70 1.22 7.11 -1.88
C VAL A 70 1.42 7.86 -0.57
N GLY A 71 0.58 7.55 0.41
CA GLY A 71 0.66 8.01 1.78
C GLY A 71 0.83 6.85 2.76
N ALA A 72 1.32 7.16 3.96
CA ALA A 72 1.36 6.21 5.06
C ALA A 72 1.14 6.92 6.40
N ASP A 73 0.32 6.34 7.28
CA ASP A 73 0.09 6.84 8.63
C ASP A 73 -0.35 5.76 9.62
N TRP A 74 -0.51 6.15 10.88
CA TRP A 74 -0.86 5.26 12.00
C TRP A 74 -2.37 5.12 12.24
N LEU A 75 -3.19 5.60 11.29
CA LEU A 75 -4.63 5.49 11.38
C LEU A 75 -5.08 4.23 10.64
N PRO A 76 -6.07 3.49 11.13
CA PRO A 76 -6.67 2.41 10.35
C PRO A 76 -7.32 2.94 9.06
N SER A 77 -7.53 2.07 8.08
CA SER A 77 -8.36 2.35 6.91
C SER A 77 -9.83 2.23 7.28
N ASP A 78 -10.63 3.18 6.78
CA ASP A 78 -12.08 3.11 6.92
C ASP A 78 -12.63 2.12 5.88
N THR A 79 -13.29 1.04 6.32
CA THR A 79 -13.98 0.15 5.39
C THR A 79 -15.21 0.85 4.80
N PRO A 80 -15.35 0.92 3.47
CA PRO A 80 -16.53 1.52 2.86
C PRO A 80 -17.80 0.72 3.20
N THR A 81 -18.91 1.42 3.37
CA THR A 81 -20.21 0.78 3.61
C THR A 81 -20.75 0.18 2.32
N ALA A 82 -21.28 -1.05 2.40
CA ALA A 82 -21.93 -1.69 1.27
C ALA A 82 -23.16 -0.89 0.79
N PHE A 83 -23.42 -0.90 -0.51
CA PHE A 83 -24.59 -0.24 -1.10
C PHE A 83 -25.07 -0.97 -2.35
N GLU A 84 -26.31 -0.71 -2.74
CA GLU A 84 -26.90 -1.19 -3.99
C GLU A 84 -26.85 -0.09 -5.06
N ILE A 85 -26.42 -0.45 -6.28
CA ILE A 85 -26.48 0.45 -7.44
C ILE A 85 -27.86 0.34 -8.11
N GLU A 86 -28.35 -0.89 -8.25
CA GLU A 86 -29.62 -1.27 -8.84
C GLU A 86 -30.22 -2.44 -8.04
N PRO A 87 -31.51 -2.79 -8.21
CA PRO A 87 -32.08 -3.95 -7.55
C PRO A 87 -31.27 -5.22 -7.83
N ASN A 88 -30.76 -5.86 -6.78
CA ASN A 88 -29.87 -7.04 -6.84
C ASN A 88 -28.46 -6.77 -7.43
N ALA A 89 -28.00 -5.52 -7.46
CA ALA A 89 -26.63 -5.14 -7.81
C ALA A 89 -25.93 -4.51 -6.59
N THR A 90 -25.26 -5.34 -5.78
CA THR A 90 -24.63 -4.93 -4.51
C THR A 90 -23.12 -4.77 -4.65
N CYS A 91 -22.63 -3.62 -4.20
CA CYS A 91 -21.22 -3.34 -3.96
C CYS A 91 -20.92 -3.53 -2.49
N SER A 92 -19.91 -4.33 -2.16
CA SER A 92 -19.50 -4.53 -0.76
C SER A 92 -17.99 -4.66 -0.63
N TRP A 93 -17.50 -4.41 0.58
CA TRP A 93 -16.09 -4.56 0.94
C TRP A 93 -15.99 -5.52 2.12
N LYS A 94 -15.03 -6.44 2.06
CA LYS A 94 -14.71 -7.36 3.15
C LYS A 94 -13.23 -7.20 3.51
N ARG A 95 -12.94 -7.03 4.79
CA ARG A 95 -11.56 -6.97 5.30
C ARG A 95 -10.95 -8.36 5.19
N GLU A 96 -9.91 -8.50 4.38
CA GLU A 96 -9.26 -9.79 4.10
C GLU A 96 -7.76 -9.72 4.35
N ASN A 97 -7.18 -10.88 4.73
CA ASN A 97 -5.74 -11.02 4.85
C ASN A 97 -5.14 -11.26 3.46
N LEU A 98 -4.42 -10.26 2.96
CA LEU A 98 -3.83 -10.26 1.63
C LEU A 98 -2.76 -11.36 1.47
N LEU A 99 -2.05 -11.73 2.55
CA LEU A 99 -1.04 -12.78 2.49
C LEU A 99 -1.65 -14.13 2.10
N ALA A 100 -2.87 -14.41 2.54
CA ALA A 100 -3.59 -15.64 2.16
C ALA A 100 -3.95 -15.61 0.66
N GLY A 101 -4.44 -14.48 0.16
CA GLY A 101 -4.79 -14.30 -1.25
C GLY A 101 -3.58 -14.40 -2.19
N LEU A 102 -2.40 -13.95 -1.75
CA LEU A 102 -1.16 -13.98 -2.53
C LEU A 102 -0.30 -15.23 -2.29
N SER A 103 -0.78 -16.23 -1.54
CA SER A 103 0.02 -17.40 -1.14
C SER A 103 1.34 -17.04 -0.43
N ALA A 104 1.36 -15.90 0.26
CA ALA A 104 2.52 -15.32 0.93
C ALA A 104 2.42 -15.40 2.46
N THR A 105 1.65 -16.35 3.00
CA THR A 105 1.43 -16.53 4.45
C THR A 105 2.71 -16.82 5.23
N HIS A 106 3.78 -17.29 4.57
CA HIS A 106 5.11 -17.45 5.15
C HIS A 106 5.75 -16.12 5.61
N LEU A 107 5.26 -14.98 5.14
CA LEU A 107 5.67 -13.65 5.61
C LEU A 107 5.04 -13.28 6.96
N GLY A 108 4.01 -14.01 7.40
CA GLY A 108 3.43 -13.86 8.72
C GLY A 108 4.45 -14.16 9.82
N ASN A 109 4.47 -13.31 10.84
CA ASN A 109 5.41 -13.28 11.96
C ASN A 109 6.89 -13.03 11.58
N THR A 110 7.17 -12.64 10.33
CA THR A 110 8.52 -12.39 9.86
C THR A 110 8.94 -10.95 10.19
N LYS A 111 10.20 -10.77 10.62
CA LYS A 111 10.74 -9.45 10.95
C LYS A 111 10.99 -8.62 9.69
N ILE A 112 10.64 -7.34 9.73
CA ILE A 112 10.95 -6.36 8.70
C ILE A 112 12.36 -5.81 8.92
N CYS A 113 13.23 -5.94 7.92
CA CYS A 113 14.65 -5.56 7.99
C CYS A 113 15.02 -4.35 7.13
N ALA A 114 14.21 -4.00 6.12
CA ALA A 114 14.39 -2.76 5.37
C ALA A 114 13.04 -2.21 4.91
N VAL A 115 12.96 -0.88 4.82
CA VAL A 115 11.84 -0.16 4.23
C VAL A 115 12.39 0.97 3.37
N GLU A 116 12.03 0.98 2.09
CA GLU A 116 12.46 1.96 1.10
C GLU A 116 11.23 2.65 0.50
N GLY A 117 11.33 3.94 0.24
CA GLY A 117 10.39 4.64 -0.64
C GLY A 117 10.77 4.38 -2.09
N ILE A 118 9.75 4.30 -2.95
CA ILE A 118 9.91 4.21 -4.40
C ILE A 118 9.63 5.59 -4.97
N LEU A 119 10.67 6.24 -5.47
CA LEU A 119 10.55 7.53 -6.16
C LEU A 119 10.48 7.29 -7.66
N ASP A 120 9.41 7.79 -8.27
CA ASP A 120 9.27 7.87 -9.71
C ASP A 120 9.49 9.30 -10.18
N SER A 121 10.00 9.45 -11.40
CA SER A 121 10.19 10.74 -12.06
C SER A 121 10.15 10.62 -13.57
N PHE A 122 9.59 11.63 -14.24
CA PHE A 122 9.79 11.85 -15.67
C PHE A 122 10.90 12.88 -15.88
N SER A 123 11.59 12.82 -17.02
CA SER A 123 12.62 13.81 -17.36
C SER A 123 12.07 15.23 -17.28
N GLY A 124 12.68 16.07 -16.43
CA GLY A 124 12.29 17.46 -16.21
C GLY A 124 11.15 17.68 -15.20
N HIS A 125 10.66 16.62 -14.54
CA HIS A 125 9.65 16.70 -13.49
C HIS A 125 10.24 16.43 -12.11
N GLU A 126 9.62 17.00 -11.09
CA GLU A 126 9.96 16.70 -9.69
C GLU A 126 9.60 15.24 -9.37
N PRO A 127 10.50 14.48 -8.71
CA PRO A 127 10.19 13.11 -8.32
C PRO A 127 9.04 13.07 -7.30
N TRP A 128 8.31 11.97 -7.29
CA TRP A 128 7.24 11.75 -6.33
C TRP A 128 7.32 10.35 -5.73
N LEU A 129 6.81 10.22 -4.50
CA LEU A 129 6.75 8.95 -3.79
C LEU A 129 5.57 8.12 -4.34
N ALA A 130 5.90 7.16 -5.20
CA ALA A 130 4.94 6.29 -5.90
C ALA A 130 4.66 4.98 -5.15
N GLY A 131 5.50 4.60 -4.20
CA GLY A 131 5.34 3.34 -3.49
C GLY A 131 6.27 3.15 -2.30
N PHE A 132 6.13 1.99 -1.67
CA PHE A 132 6.99 1.52 -0.59
C PHE A 132 7.43 0.09 -0.88
N ARG A 133 8.70 -0.21 -0.59
CA ARG A 133 9.25 -1.56 -0.59
C ARG A 133 9.60 -1.96 0.83
N VAL A 134 9.06 -3.08 1.30
CA VAL A 134 9.29 -3.65 2.62
C VAL A 134 9.99 -4.99 2.47
N THR A 135 11.22 -5.11 3.00
CA THR A 135 12.03 -6.33 2.92
C THR A 135 12.04 -7.02 4.28
N PHE A 136 11.85 -8.34 4.26
CA PHE A 136 11.76 -9.21 5.41
C PHE A 136 13.10 -9.89 5.72
N GLU A 137 13.26 -10.42 6.93
CA GLU A 137 14.48 -11.13 7.37
C GLU A 137 14.77 -12.41 6.56
N THR A 138 13.78 -12.95 5.87
CA THR A 138 13.92 -14.08 4.94
C THR A 138 14.60 -13.69 3.62
N GLY A 139 14.70 -12.39 3.33
CA GLY A 139 15.12 -11.86 2.03
C GLY A 139 13.96 -11.60 1.06
N ASP A 140 12.76 -12.07 1.39
CA ASP A 140 11.55 -11.73 0.64
C ASP A 140 11.24 -10.24 0.77
N PHE A 141 10.53 -9.69 -0.22
CA PHE A 141 10.06 -8.31 -0.17
C PHE A 141 8.66 -8.16 -0.76
N LEU A 142 7.95 -7.16 -0.25
CA LEU A 142 6.64 -6.72 -0.70
C LEU A 142 6.75 -5.28 -1.17
N ILE A 143 6.15 -4.96 -2.32
CA ILE A 143 6.01 -3.59 -2.81
C ILE A 143 4.53 -3.22 -2.82
N TYR A 144 4.20 -2.08 -2.21
CA TYR A 144 2.94 -1.35 -2.43
C TYR A 144 3.22 -0.21 -3.40
N LEU A 145 2.52 -0.13 -4.53
CA LEU A 145 2.82 0.80 -5.61
C LEU A 145 1.54 1.39 -6.19
N ASN A 146 1.56 2.68 -6.50
CA ASN A 146 0.55 3.33 -7.32
C ASN A 146 0.88 3.13 -8.81
N GLN A 147 -0.03 2.53 -9.58
CA GLN A 147 0.07 2.35 -11.03
C GLN A 147 -0.94 3.21 -11.81
N GLY A 148 -1.10 4.47 -11.42
CA GLY A 148 -2.00 5.41 -12.08
C GLY A 148 -3.42 5.25 -11.58
N ASP A 149 -3.59 5.54 -10.28
CA ASP A 149 -4.82 5.35 -9.49
C ASP A 149 -5.20 3.89 -9.20
N ASP A 150 -4.35 2.94 -9.57
CA ASP A 150 -4.54 1.53 -9.26
C ASP A 150 -3.46 1.08 -8.27
N ALA A 151 -3.85 0.73 -7.04
CA ALA A 151 -2.90 0.27 -6.04
C ALA A 151 -2.62 -1.22 -6.26
N VAL A 152 -1.34 -1.57 -6.39
CA VAL A 152 -0.92 -2.95 -6.58
C VAL A 152 0.04 -3.40 -5.48
N VAL A 153 0.03 -4.71 -5.24
CA VAL A 153 0.98 -5.38 -4.37
C VAL A 153 1.80 -6.40 -5.14
N LEU A 154 3.12 -6.25 -5.09
CA LEU A 154 4.06 -7.16 -5.73
C LEU A 154 4.85 -7.92 -4.66
N ILE A 155 4.90 -9.25 -4.76
CA ILE A 155 5.72 -10.11 -3.89
C ILE A 155 6.93 -10.58 -4.67
N ASN A 156 8.13 -10.29 -4.16
CA ASN A 156 9.40 -10.70 -4.77
C ASN A 156 9.56 -10.31 -6.25
N ALA A 157 8.85 -9.26 -6.68
CA ALA A 157 8.88 -8.74 -8.05
C ALA A 157 9.11 -7.23 -8.02
N LEU A 158 9.96 -6.75 -8.92
CA LEU A 158 10.25 -5.32 -9.06
C LEU A 158 9.09 -4.59 -9.76
N PRO A 159 8.97 -3.26 -9.57
CA PRO A 159 8.03 -2.45 -10.32
C PRO A 159 8.22 -2.65 -11.84
N PRO A 160 7.14 -2.59 -12.64
CA PRO A 160 7.25 -2.70 -14.09
C PRO A 160 8.06 -1.54 -14.66
N VAL A 161 8.86 -1.83 -15.69
CA VAL A 161 9.66 -0.80 -16.37
C VAL A 161 8.76 -0.06 -17.36
N ASN A 162 8.55 1.24 -17.09
CA ASN A 162 7.78 2.12 -17.97
C ASN A 162 8.73 3.04 -18.76
N VAL A 163 8.51 3.15 -20.07
CA VAL A 163 9.36 3.97 -20.95
C VAL A 163 9.26 5.45 -20.53
N GLY A 164 10.42 6.06 -20.24
CA GLY A 164 10.50 7.46 -19.84
C GLY A 164 10.31 7.72 -18.35
N LEU A 165 9.95 6.68 -17.56
CA LEU A 165 9.86 6.75 -16.11
C LEU A 165 11.17 6.27 -15.48
N GLU A 166 11.77 7.10 -14.64
CA GLU A 166 12.90 6.71 -13.81
C GLU A 166 12.44 6.37 -12.39
N THR A 167 12.65 5.12 -12.00
CA THR A 167 12.32 4.60 -10.65
C THR A 167 13.57 4.44 -9.79
N ARG A 168 13.54 4.92 -8.55
CA ARG A 168 14.65 4.81 -7.59
C ARG A 168 14.13 4.38 -6.21
N PHE A 169 14.91 3.56 -5.52
CA PHE A 169 14.63 3.17 -4.14
C PHE A 169 15.44 4.04 -3.18
N VAL A 170 14.80 4.62 -2.18
CA VAL A 170 15.42 5.57 -1.25
C VAL A 170 15.05 5.29 0.20
N THR A 171 15.95 5.59 1.12
CA THR A 171 15.68 5.55 2.57
C THR A 171 15.37 6.92 3.16
N SER A 172 15.54 7.99 2.38
CA SER A 172 15.30 9.38 2.74
C SER A 172 15.01 10.22 1.49
N ILE A 173 14.22 11.27 1.64
CA ILE A 173 13.88 12.27 0.61
C ILE A 173 14.33 13.63 1.13
#